data_AF-A0A7C5NFR7-F1
#
_entry.id   AF-A0A7C5NFR7-F1
#
_cell.length_a   1.000
_cell.length_b   1.000
_cell.length_c   1.000
_cell.angle_alpha   90.00
_cell.angle_beta   90.00
_cell.angle_gamma   90.00
#
_symmetry.space_group_name_H-M   'P 1'
#
loop_
_entity.id
_entity.type
_entity.pdbx_description
1 polymer ?
#
loop_
_entity_poly.entity_id
_entity_poly.type
_entity_poly.pdbx_seq_one_letter_code
_entity_poly.pdbx_strand_id
1 'polypeptide(L)'
;MDASQNRPGDWQRLADDIKQWGRELGLQQVGISDIQLSAAEARHFARLAKGYHGEMDYLASHGTKRTRPAELVPGTLSIISVRMDYLPAA
;
A
#
# COMPACT_ATOMS: atom_id res chain seq x y z
N MET A 1 -26.79 -23.64 -2.09
CA MET A 1 -27.08 -22.40 -2.83
C MET A 1 -26.46 -21.30 -2.00
N ASP A 2 -25.37 -20.64 -2.35
CA ASP A 2 -24.95 -20.20 -3.68
C ASP A 2 -23.41 -20.22 -3.76
N ALA A 3 -22.89 -20.76 -4.85
CA ALA A 3 -21.47 -20.75 -5.14
C ALA A 3 -21.14 -19.37 -5.71
N SER A 4 -20.51 -18.50 -4.91
CA SER A 4 -19.93 -17.26 -5.40
C SER A 4 -18.72 -17.58 -6.28
N GLN A 5 -19.03 -17.89 -7.54
CA GLN A 5 -18.08 -18.00 -8.63
C GLN A 5 -17.35 -16.67 -8.80
N ASN A 6 -16.12 -16.60 -8.27
CA ASN A 6 -15.22 -15.51 -8.54
C ASN A 6 -14.73 -15.64 -10.00
N ARG A 7 -15.45 -15.02 -10.94
CA ARG A 7 -15.06 -15.00 -12.35
C ARG A 7 -13.78 -14.16 -12.49
N PRO A 8 -12.75 -14.62 -13.24
CA PRO A 8 -11.61 -13.78 -13.56
C PRO A 8 -12.12 -12.53 -14.30
N GLY A 9 -12.02 -11.36 -13.66
CA GLY A 9 -12.30 -10.07 -14.31
C GLY A 9 -13.18 -9.06 -13.56
N ASP A 10 -13.83 -9.41 -12.44
CA ASP A 10 -14.63 -8.41 -11.70
C ASP A 10 -13.80 -7.70 -10.60
N TRP A 11 -12.74 -7.03 -11.04
CA TRP A 11 -11.84 -6.29 -10.15
C TRP A 11 -12.52 -5.10 -9.48
N GLN A 12 -13.53 -4.52 -10.12
CA GLN A 12 -14.29 -3.41 -9.58
C GLN A 12 -15.11 -3.85 -8.38
N ARG A 13 -15.85 -4.96 -8.50
CA ARG A 13 -16.59 -5.52 -7.37
C ARG A 13 -15.67 -5.90 -6.22
N LEU A 14 -14.54 -6.55 -6.50
CA LEU A 14 -13.57 -6.88 -5.46
C LEU A 14 -13.05 -5.62 -4.76
N ALA A 15 -12.75 -4.55 -5.51
CA ALA A 15 -12.31 -3.29 -4.94
C ALA A 15 -13.37 -2.66 -4.02
N ASP A 16 -14.65 -2.80 -4.38
CA ASP A 16 -15.76 -2.28 -3.60
C ASP A 16 -16.03 -3.13 -2.35
N ASP A 17 -15.95 -4.46 -2.47
CA ASP A 17 -16.01 -5.40 -1.33
C ASP A 17 -14.89 -5.11 -0.31
N ILE A 18 -13.65 -4.91 -0.77
CA ILE A 18 -12.51 -4.57 0.10
C ILE A 18 -12.76 -3.26 0.86
N LYS A 19 -13.30 -2.23 0.21
CA LYS A 19 -13.62 -0.96 0.86
C LYS A 19 -14.76 -1.12 1.86
N GLN A 20 -15.74 -1.95 1.55
CA GLN A 20 -16.84 -2.26 2.45
C GLN A 20 -16.31 -2.98 3.71
N TRP A 21 -15.54 -4.05 3.56
CA TRP A 21 -14.94 -4.76 4.70
C TRP A 21 -14.08 -3.85 5.56
N GLY A 22 -13.34 -2.93 4.96
CA GLY A 22 -12.55 -1.97 5.74
C GLY A 22 -13.40 -1.08 6.63
N ARG A 23 -14.56 -0.61 6.14
CA ARG A 23 -15.51 0.17 6.96
C ARG A 23 -16.12 -0.66 8.07
N GLU A 24 -16.47 -1.92 7.78
CA GLU A 24 -17.01 -2.85 8.78
C GLU A 24 -16.01 -3.15 9.91
N LEU A 25 -14.71 -3.15 9.59
CA LEU A 25 -13.62 -3.28 10.57
C LEU A 25 -13.31 -1.97 11.32
N GLY A 26 -14.04 -0.88 11.06
CA GLY A 26 -13.83 0.42 11.70
C GLY A 26 -12.70 1.26 11.12
N LEU A 27 -12.15 0.91 9.95
CA LEU A 27 -11.16 1.74 9.26
C LEU A 27 -11.87 2.95 8.61
N GLN A 28 -11.37 4.17 8.85
CA GLN A 28 -12.01 5.36 8.28
C GLN A 28 -11.77 5.51 6.76
N GLN A 29 -10.67 4.97 6.22
CA GLN A 29 -10.42 4.99 4.78
C GLN A 29 -9.64 3.75 4.32
N VAL A 30 -10.01 3.27 3.13
CA VAL A 30 -9.28 2.26 2.36
C VAL A 30 -9.02 2.80 0.95
N GLY A 31 -7.78 2.73 0.50
CA GLY A 31 -7.34 3.07 -0.84
C GLY A 31 -6.62 1.90 -1.50
N ILE A 32 -6.75 1.76 -2.82
CA ILE A 32 -6.08 0.73 -3.61
C ILE A 32 -5.27 1.43 -4.69
N SER A 33 -3.98 1.11 -4.80
CA SER A 33 -3.09 1.65 -5.82
C SER A 33 -2.38 0.52 -6.58
N ASP A 34 -1.89 0.85 -7.77
CA ASP A 34 -0.92 -0.02 -8.45
C ASP A 34 0.44 -0.02 -7.73
N ILE A 35 1.38 -0.78 -8.29
CA ILE A 35 2.76 -0.93 -7.81
C ILE A 35 3.78 -0.13 -8.63
N GLN A 36 3.34 0.84 -9.43
CA GLN A 36 4.23 1.64 -10.27
C GLN A 36 4.93 2.71 -9.43
N LEU A 37 6.00 2.31 -8.76
CA LEU A 37 6.73 3.14 -7.79
C LEU A 37 8.02 3.76 -8.35
N SER A 38 8.29 3.64 -9.66
CA SER A 38 9.54 4.10 -10.30
C SER A 38 9.87 5.58 -10.02
N ALA A 39 8.87 6.47 -10.13
CA ALA A 39 9.04 7.89 -9.82
C ALA A 39 9.29 8.15 -8.32
N ALA A 40 8.69 7.34 -7.44
CA ALA A 40 8.92 7.41 -6.00
C ALA A 40 10.32 6.89 -5.63
N GLU A 41 10.81 5.85 -6.30
CA GLU A 41 12.17 5.30 -6.14
C GLU A 41 13.24 6.33 -6.46
N ALA A 42 13.15 6.97 -7.64
CA ALA A 42 14.09 8.02 -8.03
C ALA A 42 14.12 9.17 -7.02
N ARG A 43 12.93 9.61 -6.54
CA ARG A 43 12.83 10.67 -5.53
C ARG A 43 13.39 10.24 -4.17
N HIS A 44 13.22 8.97 -3.78
CA HIS A 44 13.76 8.43 -2.53
C HIS A 44 15.29 8.48 -2.54
N PHE A 45 15.93 7.96 -3.60
CA PHE A 45 17.38 7.99 -3.72
C PHE A 45 17.95 9.41 -3.81
N ALA A 46 17.27 10.31 -4.52
CA ALA A 46 17.68 11.72 -4.57
C ALA A 46 17.62 12.40 -3.18
N ARG A 47 16.69 12.02 -2.30
CA ARG A 47 16.61 12.52 -0.92
C ARG A 47 17.66 11.91 -0.01
N LEU A 48 17.94 10.61 -0.16
CA LEU A 48 19.01 9.94 0.57
C LEU A 48 20.37 10.56 0.26
N ALA A 49 20.66 10.84 -1.02
CA ALA A 49 21.89 11.48 -1.45
C ALA A 49 22.09 12.90 -0.86
N LYS A 50 20.99 13.58 -0.49
CA LYS A 50 21.03 14.90 0.15
C LYS A 50 21.17 14.85 1.68
N GLY A 51 21.29 13.66 2.28
CA GLY A 51 21.37 13.52 3.74
C GLY A 51 20.06 13.81 4.47
N TYR A 52 18.92 13.88 3.76
CA TYR A 52 17.60 14.20 4.36
C TYR A 52 16.97 13.03 5.13
N HIS A 53 17.79 12.11 5.62
CA HIS A 53 17.40 11.00 6.50
C HIS A 53 17.87 11.21 7.95
N GLY A 54 18.58 12.31 8.26
CA GLY A 54 19.09 12.56 9.61
C GLY A 54 19.95 11.41 10.10
N GLU A 55 19.77 10.99 11.36
CA GLU A 55 20.43 9.82 11.96
C GLU A 55 19.63 8.51 11.77
N MET A 56 18.58 8.51 10.93
CA MET A 56 17.74 7.33 10.74
C MET A 56 18.40 6.34 9.79
N ASP A 57 19.46 5.67 10.23
CA ASP A 57 20.17 4.64 9.45
C ASP A 57 19.25 3.53 8.96
N TYR A 58 18.15 3.26 9.69
CA TYR A 58 17.13 2.32 9.22
C TYR A 58 16.49 2.78 7.90
N LEU A 59 16.37 4.09 7.62
CA LEU A 59 15.92 4.66 6.34
C LEU A 59 16.92 4.43 5.20
N ALA A 60 18.18 4.08 5.48
CA ALA A 60 19.13 3.64 4.46
C ALA A 60 19.15 2.10 4.31
N SER A 61 18.86 1.35 5.38
CA SER A 61 19.12 -0.09 5.46
C SER A 61 18.27 -1.00 4.57
N HIS A 62 17.09 -0.56 4.13
CA HIS A 62 16.16 -1.40 3.36
C HIS A 62 16.20 -1.17 1.83
N GLY A 63 17.11 -0.31 1.34
CA GLY A 63 17.40 -0.14 -0.09
C GLY A 63 16.15 -0.13 -0.99
N THR A 64 16.14 -1.02 -1.98
CA THR A 64 15.07 -1.15 -2.99
C THR A 64 13.82 -1.85 -2.51
N LYS A 65 13.85 -2.57 -1.37
CA LYS A 65 12.67 -3.28 -0.84
C LYS A 65 11.50 -2.33 -0.54
N ARG A 66 11.77 -1.05 -0.33
CA ARG A 66 10.75 -0.01 -0.10
C ARG A 66 9.96 0.38 -1.33
N THR A 67 10.54 0.18 -2.51
CA THR A 67 10.00 0.69 -3.77
C THR A 67 9.70 -0.42 -4.74
N ARG A 68 10.11 -1.65 -4.43
CA ARG A 68 9.88 -2.85 -5.24
C ARG A 68 9.05 -3.85 -4.46
N PRO A 69 7.72 -3.82 -4.60
CA PRO A 69 6.82 -4.71 -3.86
C PRO A 69 7.10 -6.20 -4.10
N ALA A 70 7.61 -6.56 -5.27
CA ALA A 70 8.02 -7.93 -5.59
C ALA A 70 9.18 -8.46 -4.72
N GLU A 71 10.03 -7.58 -4.17
CA GLU A 71 11.10 -7.97 -3.24
C GLU A 71 10.57 -8.21 -1.81
N LEU A 72 9.35 -7.74 -1.50
CA LEU A 72 8.66 -8.02 -0.24
C LEU A 72 7.81 -9.28 -0.36
N VAL A 73 6.92 -9.31 -1.36
CA VAL A 73 6.03 -10.44 -1.64
C VAL A 73 6.01 -10.68 -3.15
N PRO A 74 6.56 -11.81 -3.63
CA PRO A 74 6.54 -12.16 -5.04
C PRO A 74 5.11 -12.22 -5.58
N GLY A 75 4.90 -11.66 -6.78
CA GLY A 75 3.57 -11.63 -7.41
C GLY A 75 2.63 -10.54 -6.88
N THR A 76 3.13 -9.55 -6.14
CA THR A 76 2.31 -8.38 -5.74
C THR A 76 1.82 -7.62 -6.98
N LEU A 77 0.51 -7.37 -7.06
CA LEU A 77 -0.14 -6.64 -8.16
C LEU A 77 -0.62 -5.25 -7.76
N SER A 78 -1.04 -5.08 -6.52
CA SER A 78 -1.61 -3.84 -5.99
C SER A 78 -1.27 -3.68 -4.51
N ILE A 79 -1.41 -2.47 -4.01
CA ILE A 79 -1.23 -2.12 -2.60
C ILE A 79 -2.56 -1.62 -2.06
N ILE A 80 -2.99 -2.19 -0.93
CA ILE A 80 -4.16 -1.74 -0.18
C ILE A 80 -3.65 -0.91 1.00
N SER A 81 -3.94 0.39 0.99
CA SER A 81 -3.63 1.30 2.08
C SER A 81 -4.86 1.50 2.94
N VAL A 82 -4.72 1.33 4.25
CA VAL A 82 -5.78 1.61 5.22
C VAL A 82 -5.31 2.70 6.18
N ARG A 83 -6.23 3.54 6.66
CA ARG A 83 -5.91 4.55 7.65
C ARG A 83 -6.86 4.49 8.83
N MET A 84 -6.34 4.83 10.00
CA MET A 84 -7.14 5.10 11.18
C MET A 84 -6.76 6.45 11.80
N ASP A 85 -7.74 7.29 12.10
CA ASP A 85 -7.51 8.53 12.85
C ASP A 85 -7.22 8.14 14.31
N TYR A 86 -6.01 8.46 14.77
CA TYR A 86 -5.54 8.08 16.12
C TYR A 86 -6.11 8.99 17.22
N LEU A 87 -6.42 10.25 16.89
CA LEU A 87 -6.94 11.22 17.84
C LEU A 87 -8.47 11.10 17.91
N PRO A 88 -9.06 10.82 19.08
CA PRO A 88 -10.52 10.82 19.23
C PRO A 88 -11.09 12.22 19.01
N ALA A 89 -12.33 12.31 18.54
CA ALA A 89 -13.08 13.55 18.61
C ALA A 89 -13.24 13.96 20.08
N ALA A 90 -13.04 15.26 20.36
CA ALA A 90 -13.16 15.85 21.70
C ALA A 90 -14.61 15.82 22.23
#